data_AF-A0A494Z4U6-F1
#
_entry.id   AF-A0A494Z4U6-F1
#
_cell.length_a   1.000
_cell.length_b   1.000
_cell.length_c   1.000
_cell.angle_alpha   90.00
_cell.angle_beta   90.00
_cell.angle_gamma   90.00
#
_symmetry.space_group_name_H-M   'P 1'
#
loop_
_entity.id
_entity.type
_entity.pdbx_description
1 polymer ?
#
loop_
_entity_poly.entity_id
_entity_poly.type
_entity_poly.pdbx_seq_one_letter_code
_entity_poly.pdbx_strand_id
1 'polypeptide(L)'
;MKKKHYYILISMFLILFIAGCADDESEQKEEEFQESAEKDANIVFAEEFVMFLNEGRYEDATEYYDETMKDELPASELEEAWTSLEEQFGSFVSQEYQSTEKLEGYDVVLINGSFEEQDVVFQITLDQNEKIAGFYVK
;
A
#
# COMPACT_ATOMS: atom_id res chain seq x y z
N MET A 1 68.28 -10.57 22.65
CA MET A 1 68.27 -11.85 21.92
C MET A 1 66.80 -12.21 21.68
N LYS A 2 66.24 -12.44 20.49
CA LYS A 2 66.66 -12.39 19.10
C LYS A 2 65.59 -11.60 18.34
N LYS A 3 66.03 -10.69 17.46
CA LYS A 3 65.19 -9.97 16.51
C LYS A 3 64.81 -10.90 15.35
N LYS A 4 63.74 -10.49 14.66
CA LYS A 4 63.59 -10.49 13.19
C LYS A 4 63.13 -11.78 12.49
N HIS A 5 62.19 -11.52 11.56
CA HIS A 5 61.85 -12.27 10.35
C HIS A 5 60.71 -13.29 10.43
N TYR A 6 59.48 -12.76 10.46
CA TYR A 6 58.43 -13.32 9.61
C TYR A 6 57.53 -12.25 8.99
N TYR A 7 58.16 -11.22 8.41
CA TYR A 7 57.58 -10.41 7.34
C TYR A 7 57.78 -11.11 5.96
N ILE A 8 57.82 -12.45 5.93
CA ILE A 8 57.97 -13.27 4.71
C ILE A 8 56.98 -14.45 4.77
N LEU A 9 55.69 -14.14 4.94
CA LEU A 9 54.60 -14.86 4.25
C LEU A 9 53.59 -13.86 3.67
N ILE A 10 54.11 -12.72 3.23
CA ILE A 10 53.53 -11.92 2.16
C ILE A 10 54.24 -12.45 0.90
N SER A 11 53.71 -13.48 0.21
CA SER A 11 54.20 -13.81 -1.14
C SER A 11 53.36 -14.77 -2.00
N MET A 12 52.35 -15.50 -1.50
CA MET A 12 51.67 -16.47 -2.37
C MET A 12 50.24 -16.81 -1.92
N PHE A 13 49.34 -15.84 -2.01
CA PHE A 13 47.97 -16.07 -2.48
C PHE A 13 47.38 -14.72 -2.94
N LEU A 14 48.14 -14.07 -3.83
CA LEU A 14 47.60 -13.14 -4.79
C LEU A 14 47.05 -14.01 -5.93
N ILE A 15 45.74 -13.89 -6.17
CA ILE A 15 44.87 -14.53 -7.19
C ILE A 15 43.75 -15.35 -6.52
N LEU A 16 42.78 -14.61 -5.98
CA LEU A 16 41.34 -14.90 -6.10
C LEU A 16 40.60 -13.56 -5.97
N PHE A 17 41.02 -12.63 -6.83
CA PHE A 17 40.12 -11.64 -7.41
C PHE A 17 39.44 -12.34 -8.59
N ILE A 18 38.17 -12.01 -8.81
CA ILE A 18 37.23 -12.45 -9.87
C ILE A 18 36.20 -13.47 -9.37
N ALA A 19 34.93 -13.07 -9.54
CA ALA A 19 33.65 -13.75 -9.28
C ALA A 19 33.06 -13.55 -7.88
N GLY A 20 32.51 -12.36 -7.65
CA GLY A 20 31.62 -12.05 -6.52
C GLY A 20 30.82 -10.77 -6.77
N CYS A 21 30.30 -10.62 -7.98
CA CYS A 21 29.34 -9.58 -8.38
C CYS A 21 28.31 -10.29 -9.26
N ALA A 22 27.27 -10.89 -8.68
CA ALA A 22 26.12 -11.43 -9.44
C ALA A 22 24.92 -11.90 -8.59
N ASP A 23 24.88 -11.75 -7.27
CA ASP A 23 23.76 -12.30 -6.45
C ASP A 23 22.87 -11.23 -5.77
N ASP A 24 23.18 -9.93 -5.90
CA ASP A 24 22.39 -8.83 -5.29
C ASP A 24 21.33 -8.25 -6.25
N GLU A 25 21.48 -8.47 -7.56
CA GLU A 25 20.61 -7.88 -8.58
C GLU A 25 19.31 -8.67 -8.81
N SER A 26 19.26 -9.96 -8.45
CA SER A 26 18.05 -10.79 -8.56
C SER A 26 17.06 -10.53 -7.45
N GLU A 27 17.51 -10.37 -6.20
CA GLU A 27 16.64 -10.12 -5.05
C GLU A 27 15.98 -8.73 -5.15
N GLN A 28 16.75 -7.68 -5.47
CA GLN A 28 16.21 -6.33 -5.64
C GLN A 28 15.19 -6.21 -6.78
N LYS A 29 15.37 -6.95 -7.87
CA LYS A 29 14.48 -6.92 -9.03
C LYS A 29 13.19 -7.72 -8.79
N GLU A 30 13.25 -8.76 -7.99
CA GLU A 30 12.08 -9.53 -7.55
C GLU A 30 11.27 -8.73 -6.52
N GLU A 31 11.93 -8.08 -5.57
CA GLU A 31 11.28 -7.19 -4.59
C GLU A 31 10.61 -5.97 -5.26
N GLU A 32 11.28 -5.29 -6.19
CA GLU A 32 10.70 -4.14 -6.92
C GLU A 32 9.49 -4.55 -7.79
N PHE A 33 9.56 -5.73 -8.42
CA PHE A 33 8.47 -6.24 -9.23
C PHE A 33 7.27 -6.67 -8.37
N GLN A 34 7.50 -7.38 -7.26
CA GLN A 34 6.45 -7.76 -6.32
C GLN A 34 5.80 -6.54 -5.67
N GLU A 35 6.60 -5.56 -5.21
CA GLU A 35 6.11 -4.31 -4.63
C GLU A 35 5.24 -3.52 -5.63
N SER A 36 5.63 -3.49 -6.91
CA SER A 36 4.81 -2.83 -7.94
C SER A 36 3.47 -3.54 -8.19
N ALA A 37 3.45 -4.87 -8.15
CA ALA A 37 2.26 -5.67 -8.38
C ALA A 37 1.28 -5.60 -7.19
N GLU A 38 1.79 -5.63 -5.96
CA GLU A 38 1.01 -5.43 -4.74
C GLU A 38 0.41 -4.02 -4.70
N LYS A 39 1.21 -3.00 -5.04
CA LYS A 39 0.72 -1.62 -5.14
C LYS A 39 -0.43 -1.48 -6.15
N ASP A 40 -0.29 -2.09 -7.32
CA ASP A 40 -1.34 -2.05 -8.35
C ASP A 40 -2.62 -2.78 -7.88
N ALA A 41 -2.48 -3.89 -7.15
CA ALA A 41 -3.62 -4.59 -6.54
C ALA A 41 -4.34 -3.74 -5.49
N ASN A 42 -3.59 -3.07 -4.62
CA ASN A 42 -4.11 -2.19 -3.59
C ASN A 42 -4.90 -0.99 -4.17
N ILE A 43 -4.48 -0.47 -5.33
CA ILE A 43 -5.25 0.56 -6.04
C ILE A 43 -6.58 0.00 -6.51
N VAL A 44 -6.60 -1.20 -7.11
CA VAL A 44 -7.84 -1.86 -7.56
C VAL A 44 -8.79 -2.10 -6.39
N PHE A 45 -8.28 -2.56 -5.23
CA PHE A 45 -9.12 -2.76 -4.04
C PHE A 45 -9.71 -1.46 -3.51
N ALA A 46 -8.93 -0.38 -3.49
CA ALA A 46 -9.42 0.93 -3.07
C ALA A 46 -10.51 1.47 -4.02
N GLU A 47 -10.32 1.33 -5.33
CA GLU A 47 -11.32 1.76 -6.32
C GLU A 47 -12.60 0.91 -6.24
N GLU A 48 -12.46 -0.41 -6.08
CA GLU A 48 -13.60 -1.32 -5.93
C GLU A 48 -14.39 -1.04 -4.65
N PHE A 49 -13.70 -0.74 -3.55
CA PHE A 49 -14.33 -0.33 -2.30
C PHE A 49 -15.22 0.92 -2.50
N VAL A 50 -14.69 1.99 -3.11
CA VAL A 50 -15.48 3.21 -3.38
C VAL A 50 -16.64 2.94 -4.36
N MET A 51 -16.43 2.05 -5.34
CA MET A 51 -17.49 1.62 -6.26
C MET A 51 -18.63 0.95 -5.49
N PHE A 52 -18.34 0.07 -4.52
CA PHE A 52 -19.39 -0.55 -3.70
C PHE A 52 -20.16 0.46 -2.85
N LEU A 53 -19.50 1.51 -2.34
CA LEU A 53 -20.21 2.57 -1.61
C LEU A 53 -21.24 3.27 -2.51
N ASN A 54 -20.82 3.64 -3.72
CA ASN A 54 -21.71 4.25 -4.71
C ASN A 54 -22.83 3.31 -5.19
N GLU A 55 -22.59 1.99 -5.21
CA GLU A 55 -23.63 1.00 -5.55
C GLU A 55 -24.56 0.66 -4.38
N GLY A 56 -24.34 1.24 -3.18
CA GLY A 56 -25.08 0.91 -1.97
C GLY A 56 -24.81 -0.50 -1.45
N ARG A 57 -23.66 -1.09 -1.81
CA ARG A 57 -23.24 -2.46 -1.49
C ARG A 57 -22.30 -2.46 -0.28
N TYR A 58 -22.79 -1.97 0.85
CA TYR A 58 -21.96 -1.76 2.04
C TYR A 58 -21.46 -3.06 2.66
N GLU A 59 -22.26 -4.12 2.63
CA GLU A 59 -21.84 -5.44 3.10
C GLU A 59 -20.63 -5.94 2.32
N ASP A 60 -20.67 -5.86 0.99
CA ASP A 60 -19.56 -6.25 0.11
C ASP A 60 -18.33 -5.36 0.35
N ALA A 61 -18.53 -4.05 0.55
CA ALA A 61 -17.45 -3.12 0.88
C ALA A 61 -16.73 -3.51 2.18
N THR A 62 -17.46 -3.93 3.22
CA THR A 62 -16.88 -4.35 4.50
C THR A 62 -16.19 -5.72 4.48
N GLU A 63 -16.30 -6.51 3.40
CA GLU A 63 -15.53 -7.75 3.26
C GLU A 63 -14.02 -7.48 3.06
N TYR A 64 -13.68 -6.29 2.59
CA TYR A 64 -12.30 -5.81 2.43
C TYR A 64 -11.68 -5.35 3.75
N TYR A 65 -12.48 -5.17 4.80
CA TYR A 65 -11.99 -4.67 6.08
C TYR A 65 -11.17 -5.74 6.82
N ASP A 66 -10.18 -5.26 7.58
CA ASP A 66 -9.65 -6.06 8.68
C ASP A 66 -10.70 -6.19 9.81
N GLU A 67 -10.44 -7.06 10.77
CA GLU A 67 -11.41 -7.31 11.86
C GLU A 67 -11.63 -6.09 12.76
N THR A 68 -10.62 -5.23 12.94
CA THR A 68 -10.75 -4.02 13.75
C THR A 68 -11.68 -3.02 13.07
N MET A 69 -11.48 -2.81 11.76
CA MET A 69 -12.27 -1.88 10.96
C MET A 69 -13.73 -2.34 10.84
N LYS A 70 -14.00 -3.65 10.78
CA LYS A 70 -15.38 -4.18 10.84
C LYS A 70 -16.09 -3.85 12.15
N ASP A 71 -15.37 -3.87 13.26
CA ASP A 71 -15.92 -3.55 14.57
C ASP A 71 -16.13 -2.03 14.74
N GLU A 72 -15.23 -1.21 14.20
CA GLU A 72 -15.27 0.25 14.34
C GLU A 72 -16.21 0.95 13.34
N LEU A 73 -16.30 0.44 12.10
CA LEU A 73 -17.14 0.99 11.05
C LEU A 73 -17.89 -0.14 10.32
N PRO A 74 -18.87 -0.80 10.96
CA PRO A 74 -19.66 -1.84 10.30
C PRO A 74 -20.48 -1.27 9.14
N ALA A 75 -21.01 -2.14 8.28
CA ALA A 75 -21.72 -1.75 7.05
C ALA A 75 -22.82 -0.70 7.26
N SER A 76 -23.55 -0.76 8.37
CA SER A 76 -24.59 0.22 8.69
C SER A 76 -24.02 1.62 8.96
N GLU A 77 -22.91 1.72 9.69
CA GLU A 77 -22.27 3.01 9.98
C GLU A 77 -21.56 3.55 8.72
N LEU A 78 -21.06 2.67 7.87
CA LEU A 78 -20.53 3.03 6.55
C LEU A 78 -21.61 3.57 5.62
N GLU A 79 -22.80 2.98 5.60
CA GLU A 79 -23.99 3.48 4.90
C GLU A 79 -24.38 4.88 5.38
N GLU A 80 -24.47 5.08 6.71
CA GLU A 80 -24.79 6.37 7.30
C GLU A 80 -23.74 7.44 6.95
N ALA A 81 -22.45 7.08 6.99
CA ALA A 81 -21.37 7.97 6.60
C ALA A 81 -21.43 8.36 5.11
N TRP A 82 -21.67 7.39 4.21
CA TRP A 82 -21.79 7.66 2.78
C TRP A 82 -23.01 8.52 2.46
N THR A 83 -24.17 8.19 3.03
CA THR A 83 -25.40 8.97 2.89
C THR A 83 -25.19 10.41 3.35
N SER A 84 -24.47 10.61 4.45
CA SER A 84 -24.14 11.95 4.94
C SER A 84 -23.28 12.75 3.96
N LEU A 85 -22.39 12.11 3.19
CA LEU A 85 -21.63 12.79 2.13
C LEU A 85 -22.55 13.19 0.99
N GLU A 86 -23.45 12.30 0.55
CA GLU A 86 -24.39 12.59 -0.53
C GLU A 86 -25.39 13.71 -0.17
N GLU A 87 -25.85 13.74 1.09
CA GLU A 87 -26.69 14.84 1.58
C GLU A 87 -25.97 16.19 1.59
N GLN A 88 -24.65 16.19 1.82
CA GLN A 88 -23.84 17.41 1.91
C GLN A 88 -23.35 17.89 0.55
N PHE A 89 -22.93 16.97 -0.32
CA PHE A 89 -22.19 17.28 -1.55
C PHE A 89 -22.92 16.86 -2.83
N GLY A 90 -24.15 16.34 -2.70
CA GLY A 90 -24.94 15.83 -3.82
C GLY A 90 -24.53 14.41 -4.20
N SER A 91 -25.07 13.91 -5.32
CA SER A 91 -24.83 12.53 -5.75
C SER A 91 -23.36 12.30 -6.09
N PHE A 92 -22.86 11.08 -5.85
CA PHE A 92 -21.53 10.70 -6.32
C PHE A 92 -21.48 10.63 -7.85
N VAL A 93 -20.39 11.14 -8.45
CA VAL A 93 -20.24 11.26 -9.91
C VAL A 93 -19.15 10.31 -10.43
N SER A 94 -17.96 10.37 -9.85
CA SER A 94 -16.81 9.58 -10.30
C SER A 94 -15.71 9.50 -9.26
N GLN A 95 -14.82 8.51 -9.42
CA GLN A 95 -13.55 8.45 -8.71
C GLN A 95 -12.37 8.44 -9.69
N GLU A 96 -11.22 8.94 -9.22
CA GLU A 96 -9.94 8.85 -9.91
C GLU A 96 -8.82 8.59 -8.90
N TYR A 97 -7.98 7.58 -9.16
CA TYR A 97 -6.76 7.37 -8.39
C TYR A 97 -5.86 8.62 -8.40
N GLN A 98 -5.46 9.08 -7.21
CA GLN A 98 -4.59 10.22 -7.04
C GLN A 98 -3.14 9.79 -6.82
N SER A 99 -2.88 9.02 -5.77
CA SER A 99 -1.54 8.57 -5.39
C SER A 99 -1.57 7.47 -4.33
N THR A 100 -0.51 6.66 -4.26
CA THR A 100 -0.25 5.78 -3.11
C THR A 100 0.95 6.29 -2.33
N GLU A 101 0.82 6.34 -1.01
CA GLU A 101 1.88 6.66 -0.05
C GLU A 101 2.17 5.45 0.84
N LYS A 102 3.42 5.28 1.29
CA LYS A 102 3.75 4.29 2.32
C LYS A 102 3.86 4.96 3.67
N LEU A 103 3.10 4.47 4.65
CA LEU A 103 3.10 4.99 6.02
C LEU A 103 3.20 3.84 7.02
N GLU A 104 4.31 3.78 7.76
CA GLU A 104 4.54 2.79 8.82
C GLU A 104 4.33 1.31 8.40
N GLY A 105 4.56 1.00 7.13
CA GLY A 105 4.38 -0.36 6.59
C GLY A 105 2.96 -0.66 6.06
N TYR A 106 2.10 0.35 5.99
CA TYR A 106 0.82 0.32 5.28
C TYR A 106 0.93 1.03 3.95
N ASP A 107 0.11 0.60 2.99
CA ASP A 107 -0.15 1.35 1.76
C ASP A 107 -1.35 2.26 1.97
N VAL A 108 -1.19 3.54 1.70
CA VAL A 108 -2.25 4.55 1.81
C VAL A 108 -2.59 5.00 0.40
N VAL A 109 -3.73 4.52 -0.11
CA VAL A 109 -4.25 4.90 -1.42
C VAL A 109 -5.14 6.12 -1.26
N LEU A 110 -4.83 7.18 -2.01
CA LEU A 110 -5.64 8.38 -2.13
C LEU A 110 -6.44 8.31 -3.43
N ILE A 111 -7.77 8.39 -3.31
CA ILE A 111 -8.71 8.44 -4.42
C ILE A 111 -9.43 9.79 -4.37
N ASN A 112 -9.39 10.55 -5.47
CA ASN A 112 -10.24 11.72 -5.62
C ASN A 112 -11.67 11.24 -5.91
N GLY A 113 -12.62 11.62 -5.04
CA GLY A 113 -14.05 11.38 -5.24
C GLY A 113 -14.76 12.66 -5.63
N SER A 114 -15.42 12.66 -6.78
CA SER A 114 -16.22 13.79 -7.24
C SER A 114 -17.69 13.57 -6.90
N PHE A 115 -18.27 14.52 -6.18
CA PHE A 115 -19.71 14.66 -6.00
C PHE A 115 -20.22 15.87 -6.80
N GLU A 116 -21.54 16.02 -6.92
CA GLU A 116 -22.15 17.09 -7.73
C GLU A 116 -21.70 18.51 -7.32
N GLU A 117 -21.51 18.75 -6.03
CA GLU A 117 -21.23 20.08 -5.47
C GLU A 117 -19.77 20.26 -5.02
N GLN A 118 -19.05 19.17 -4.70
CA GLN A 118 -17.69 19.24 -4.16
C GLN A 118 -16.88 17.95 -4.40
N ASP A 119 -15.59 18.10 -4.66
CA ASP A 119 -14.62 17.00 -4.64
C ASP A 119 -14.08 16.76 -3.22
N VAL A 120 -13.88 15.49 -2.87
CA VAL A 120 -13.24 15.05 -1.62
C VAL A 120 -12.08 14.10 -1.92
N VAL A 121 -11.20 13.90 -0.94
CA VAL A 121 -10.17 12.84 -1.05
C VAL A 121 -10.48 11.71 -0.09
N PHE A 122 -10.70 10.53 -0.63
CA PHE A 122 -10.77 9.29 0.13
C PHE A 122 -9.36 8.78 0.40
N GLN A 123 -8.99 8.70 1.68
CA GLN A 123 -7.78 8.05 2.13
C GLN A 123 -8.13 6.64 2.62
N ILE A 124 -7.66 5.64 1.88
CA ILE A 124 -7.89 4.22 2.17
C ILE A 124 -6.54 3.60 2.55
N THR A 125 -6.44 3.09 3.76
CA THR A 125 -5.21 2.48 4.30
C THR A 125 -5.34 0.96 4.25
N LEU A 126 -4.43 0.30 3.54
CA LEU A 126 -4.35 -1.15 3.40
C LEU A 126 -3.17 -1.72 4.19
N ASP A 127 -3.42 -2.81 4.90
CA ASP A 127 -2.42 -3.59 5.61
C ASP A 127 -1.64 -4.53 4.66
N GLN A 128 -0.70 -5.29 5.21
CA GLN A 128 0.14 -6.24 4.46
C GLN A 128 -0.63 -7.46 3.91
N ASN A 129 -1.90 -7.62 4.27
CA ASN A 129 -2.78 -8.70 3.78
C ASN A 129 -3.85 -8.15 2.81
N GLU A 130 -3.63 -6.97 2.26
CA GLU A 130 -4.55 -6.30 1.33
C GLU A 130 -5.94 -6.05 1.96
N LYS A 131 -5.97 -5.86 3.30
CA LYS A 131 -7.18 -5.50 4.05
C LYS A 131 -7.19 -4.02 4.40
N ILE A 132 -8.35 -3.40 4.26
CA ILE A 132 -8.57 -2.02 4.65
C ILE A 132 -8.55 -1.93 6.18
N ALA A 133 -7.52 -1.26 6.69
CA ALA A 133 -7.29 -0.98 8.11
C ALA A 133 -7.64 0.48 8.48
N GLY A 134 -8.07 1.29 7.51
CA GLY A 134 -8.52 2.65 7.76
C GLY A 134 -9.19 3.30 6.55
N PHE A 135 -10.20 4.13 6.82
CA PHE A 135 -10.91 4.91 5.82
C PHE A 135 -11.20 6.31 6.35
N TYR A 136 -10.78 7.34 5.62
CA TYR A 136 -10.99 8.75 5.98
C TYR A 136 -11.36 9.59 4.77
N VAL A 137 -12.18 10.61 4.97
CA VAL A 137 -12.53 11.61 3.95
C VAL A 137 -11.89 12.94 4.34
N LYS A 138 -11.21 13.60 3.39
CA LYS A 138 -10.54 14.90 3.57
C LYS A 138 -11.18 16.00 2.72
#